data_AF-A0A949YD72-F1
#
_entry.id   AF-A0A949YD72-F1
#
_cell.length_a   1.000
_cell.length_b   1.000
_cell.length_c   1.000
_cell.angle_alpha   90.00
_cell.angle_beta   90.00
_cell.angle_gamma   90.00
#
_symmetry.space_group_name_H-M   'P 1'
#
loop_
_entity.id
_entity.type
_entity.pdbx_description
1 polymer ?
#
loop_
_entity_poly.entity_id
_entity_poly.type
_entity_poly.pdbx_seq_one_letter_code
_entity_poly.pdbx_strand_id
1 'polypeptide(L)'
;MKLLLSFISAVSITFAGTALATDYAALVAQGYRWVSANGPYACSKSEDVERIVAHHTDETELDAVQNAACYYLLPGTIAKVISEDPARGISQIQLGSVTIPLWTYSRFLSKTPIADTYGVIETPETADPAPATQSPSPSN
;
A
#
# COMPACT_ATOMS: atom_id res chain seq x y z
N MET A 1 -26.41 -15.90 67.57
CA MET A 1 -25.74 -14.90 66.71
C MET A 1 -24.93 -15.65 65.66
N LYS A 2 -25.24 -15.48 64.38
CA LYS A 2 -24.52 -16.15 63.27
C LYS A 2 -24.08 -15.04 62.30
N LEU A 3 -22.79 -14.71 62.32
CA LEU A 3 -22.15 -13.76 61.41
C LEU A 3 -22.06 -14.42 60.02
N LEU A 4 -22.59 -13.77 58.99
CA LEU A 4 -22.44 -14.19 57.60
C LEU A 4 -21.52 -13.20 56.89
N LEU A 5 -20.43 -13.75 56.34
CA LEU A 5 -19.31 -13.06 55.71
C LEU A 5 -19.76 -12.27 54.47
N SER A 6 -19.26 -11.05 54.33
CA SER A 6 -19.42 -10.21 53.14
C SER A 6 -18.41 -10.63 52.06
N PHE A 7 -18.89 -10.96 50.87
CA PHE A 7 -18.05 -11.21 49.69
C PHE A 7 -17.76 -9.89 48.98
N ILE A 8 -16.48 -9.55 48.81
CA ILE A 8 -16.03 -8.39 48.04
C ILE A 8 -15.97 -8.82 46.56
N SER A 9 -16.88 -8.31 45.74
CA SER A 9 -16.84 -8.51 44.30
C SER A 9 -15.78 -7.58 43.70
N ALA A 10 -14.71 -8.16 43.15
CA ALA A 10 -13.75 -7.42 42.33
C ALA A 10 -14.42 -6.99 41.03
N VAL A 11 -14.48 -5.68 40.79
CA VAL A 11 -14.89 -5.13 39.48
C VAL A 11 -13.70 -5.25 38.54
N SER A 12 -13.76 -6.20 37.62
CA SER A 12 -12.83 -6.27 36.49
C SER A 12 -13.10 -5.08 35.57
N ILE A 13 -12.14 -4.17 35.45
CA ILE A 13 -12.17 -3.13 34.41
C ILE A 13 -11.87 -3.82 33.08
N THR A 14 -12.88 -4.06 32.26
CA THR A 14 -12.68 -4.49 30.88
C THR A 14 -12.13 -3.32 30.07
N PHE A 15 -10.82 -3.36 29.81
CA PHE A 15 -10.15 -2.48 28.85
C PHE A 15 -10.60 -2.87 27.44
N ALA A 16 -11.68 -2.28 26.95
CA ALA A 16 -12.10 -2.43 25.56
C ALA A 16 -11.38 -1.38 24.71
N GLY A 17 -10.13 -1.64 24.36
CA GLY A 17 -9.47 -0.95 23.26
C GLY A 17 -9.96 -1.54 21.94
N THR A 18 -10.95 -0.93 21.31
CA THR A 18 -11.37 -1.33 19.95
C THR A 18 -10.42 -0.71 18.94
N ALA A 19 -9.25 -1.32 18.75
CA ALA A 19 -8.61 -1.25 17.44
C ALA A 19 -9.50 -2.08 16.51
N LEU A 20 -10.24 -1.42 15.61
CA LEU A 20 -11.01 -2.12 14.58
C LEU A 20 -10.00 -2.95 13.78
N ALA A 21 -10.14 -4.27 13.80
CA ALA A 21 -9.33 -5.14 12.96
C ALA A 21 -9.63 -4.79 11.50
N THR A 22 -8.62 -4.41 10.72
CA THR A 22 -8.77 -4.10 9.29
C THR A 22 -9.31 -5.32 8.55
N ASP A 23 -10.45 -5.16 7.89
CA ASP A 23 -11.00 -6.19 7.00
C ASP A 23 -10.35 -6.08 5.62
N TYR A 24 -9.24 -6.80 5.45
CA TYR A 24 -8.51 -6.82 4.18
C TYR A 24 -9.32 -7.43 3.03
N ALA A 25 -10.25 -8.34 3.30
CA ALA A 25 -11.09 -8.93 2.26
C ALA A 25 -12.07 -7.89 1.70
N ALA A 26 -12.62 -7.03 2.56
CA ALA A 26 -13.44 -5.90 2.15
C ALA A 26 -12.64 -4.90 1.30
N LEU A 27 -11.39 -4.61 1.65
CA LEU A 27 -10.51 -3.74 0.85
C LEU A 27 -10.23 -4.34 -0.53
N VAL A 28 -9.97 -5.65 -0.61
CA VAL A 28 -9.80 -6.36 -1.89
C VAL A 28 -11.04 -6.26 -2.75
N ALA A 29 -12.23 -6.43 -2.16
CA ALA A 29 -13.50 -6.29 -2.87
C ALA A 29 -13.71 -4.86 -3.42
N GLN A 30 -13.12 -3.84 -2.77
CA GLN A 30 -13.12 -2.44 -3.23
C GLN A 30 -12.03 -2.12 -4.26
N GLY A 31 -11.23 -3.11 -4.66
CA GLY A 31 -10.17 -2.96 -5.65
C GLY A 31 -8.80 -2.62 -5.08
N TYR A 32 -8.63 -2.55 -3.76
CA TYR A 32 -7.31 -2.35 -3.16
C TYR A 32 -6.44 -3.60 -3.27
N ARG A 33 -5.15 -3.39 -3.52
CA ARG A 33 -4.12 -4.41 -3.67
C ARG A 33 -2.84 -3.92 -3.01
N TRP A 34 -1.98 -4.85 -2.61
CA TRP A 34 -0.65 -4.55 -2.11
C TRP A 34 0.38 -4.85 -3.19
N VAL A 35 1.28 -3.92 -3.41
CA VAL A 35 2.39 -4.09 -4.34
C VAL A 35 3.28 -5.25 -3.88
N SER A 36 3.61 -6.15 -4.80
CA SER A 36 4.51 -7.29 -4.58
C SER A 36 5.85 -7.18 -5.30
N ALA A 37 6.01 -6.17 -6.15
CA ALA A 37 7.22 -5.94 -6.93
C ALA A 37 8.05 -4.78 -6.37
N ASN A 38 9.35 -4.79 -6.67
CA ASN A 38 10.27 -3.70 -6.40
C ASN A 38 10.91 -3.25 -7.71
N GLY A 39 10.64 -2.02 -8.15
CA GLY A 39 11.21 -1.46 -9.38
C GLY A 39 10.30 -0.44 -10.07
N PRO A 40 10.77 0.24 -11.12
CA PRO A 40 10.04 1.29 -11.82
C PRO A 40 8.98 0.73 -12.78
N TYR A 41 8.04 -0.02 -12.22
CA TYR A 41 7.05 -0.81 -12.97
C TYR A 41 5.65 -0.19 -12.98
N ALA A 42 5.52 1.10 -12.65
CA ALA A 42 4.27 1.83 -12.77
C ALA A 42 4.41 3.06 -13.66
N CYS A 43 3.91 3.02 -14.89
CA CYS A 43 4.12 4.09 -15.88
C CYS A 43 2.81 4.76 -16.28
N SER A 44 2.86 6.00 -16.78
CA SER A 44 1.65 6.69 -17.26
C SER A 44 1.03 6.04 -18.51
N LYS A 45 1.81 5.25 -19.26
CA LYS A 45 1.41 4.52 -20.46
C LYS A 45 1.67 3.03 -20.31
N SER A 46 0.79 2.19 -20.85
CA SER A 46 0.92 0.74 -20.78
C SER A 46 2.14 0.22 -21.53
N GLU A 47 2.46 0.83 -22.67
CA GLU A 47 3.55 0.40 -23.56
C GLU A 47 4.91 0.55 -22.87
N ASP A 48 5.06 1.56 -22.02
CA ASP A 48 6.29 1.78 -21.25
C ASP A 48 6.48 0.69 -20.17
N VAL A 49 5.40 0.22 -19.56
CA VAL A 49 5.40 -0.92 -18.61
C VAL A 49 5.83 -2.20 -19.33
N GLU A 50 5.26 -2.46 -20.49
CA GLU A 50 5.57 -3.66 -21.29
C GLU A 50 7.04 -3.64 -21.71
N ARG A 51 7.54 -2.50 -22.20
CA ARG A 51 8.93 -2.31 -22.61
C ARG A 51 9.90 -2.57 -21.46
N ILE A 52 9.72 -1.93 -20.31
CA ILE A 52 10.67 -2.05 -19.20
C ILE A 52 10.70 -3.46 -18.60
N VAL A 53 9.55 -4.13 -18.56
CA VAL A 53 9.45 -5.49 -18.00
C VAL A 53 9.98 -6.54 -18.96
N ALA A 54 9.84 -6.35 -20.27
CA ALA A 54 10.37 -7.29 -21.28
C ALA A 54 11.89 -7.20 -21.43
N HIS A 55 12.48 -6.02 -21.24
CA HIS A 55 13.88 -5.75 -21.52
C HIS A 55 14.59 -5.05 -20.35
N HIS A 56 14.53 -5.64 -19.16
CA HIS A 56 15.10 -5.04 -17.97
C HIS A 56 16.64 -5.01 -18.00
N THR A 57 17.21 -3.84 -18.29
CA THR A 57 18.63 -3.48 -18.12
C THR A 57 18.76 -2.15 -17.37
N ASP A 58 19.93 -1.88 -16.79
CA ASP A 58 20.21 -0.63 -16.08
C ASP A 58 19.92 0.60 -16.96
N GLU A 59 20.23 0.55 -18.26
CA GLU A 59 19.92 1.65 -19.19
C GLU A 59 18.41 1.84 -19.38
N THR A 60 17.65 0.75 -19.53
CA THR A 60 16.19 0.84 -19.68
C THR A 60 15.51 1.26 -18.38
N GLU A 61 16.08 0.92 -17.23
CA GLU A 61 15.61 1.36 -15.92
C GLU A 61 15.80 2.88 -15.77
N LEU A 62 17.00 3.36 -16.15
CA LEU A 62 17.31 4.79 -16.15
C LEU A 62 16.41 5.58 -17.11
N ASP A 63 16.21 5.08 -18.33
CA ASP A 63 15.31 5.68 -19.32
C ASP A 63 13.85 5.71 -18.82
N ALA A 64 13.40 4.65 -18.17
CA ALA A 64 12.05 4.57 -17.64
C ALA A 64 11.80 5.63 -16.55
N VAL A 65 12.76 5.82 -15.66
CA VAL A 65 12.67 6.83 -14.59
C VAL A 65 12.79 8.25 -15.14
N GLN A 66 13.75 8.50 -16.04
CA GLN A 66 14.05 9.86 -16.49
C GLN A 66 13.11 10.35 -17.60
N ASN A 67 12.81 9.50 -18.58
CA ASN A 67 12.15 9.91 -19.83
C ASN A 67 10.72 9.39 -19.93
N ALA A 68 10.45 8.18 -19.46
CA ALA A 68 9.09 7.61 -19.49
C ALA A 68 8.23 8.02 -18.28
N ALA A 69 8.85 8.65 -17.27
CA ALA A 69 8.21 9.03 -16.01
C ALA A 69 7.50 7.84 -15.33
N CYS A 70 8.17 6.69 -15.30
CA CYS A 70 7.74 5.53 -14.54
C CYS A 70 8.10 5.70 -13.06
N TYR A 71 7.19 5.25 -12.20
CA TYR A 71 7.29 5.32 -10.75
C TYR A 71 7.73 3.97 -10.20
N TYR A 72 8.54 4.02 -9.13
CA TYR A 72 8.88 2.83 -8.37
C TYR A 72 7.65 2.30 -7.65
N LEU A 73 7.38 1.03 -7.89
CA LEU A 73 6.54 0.20 -7.06
C LEU A 73 7.43 -0.34 -5.92
N LEU A 74 7.02 -0.08 -4.68
CA LEU A 74 7.69 -0.58 -3.49
C LEU A 74 6.82 -1.68 -2.86
N PRO A 75 7.39 -2.84 -2.48
CA PRO A 75 6.62 -3.90 -1.84
C PRO A 75 5.89 -3.42 -0.58
N GLY A 76 4.63 -3.81 -0.45
CA GLY A 76 3.77 -3.42 0.67
C GLY A 76 2.97 -2.13 0.43
N THR A 77 3.35 -1.29 -0.54
CA THR A 77 2.56 -0.11 -0.91
C THR A 77 1.16 -0.49 -1.34
N ILE A 78 0.14 0.18 -0.81
CA ILE A 78 -1.24 -0.06 -1.22
C ILE A 78 -1.58 0.72 -2.50
N ALA A 79 -2.21 0.04 -3.46
CA ALA A 79 -2.69 0.60 -4.71
C ALA A 79 -4.17 0.28 -4.89
N LYS A 80 -4.94 1.21 -5.46
CA LYS A 80 -6.32 0.94 -5.86
C LYS A 80 -6.37 0.62 -7.35
N VAL A 81 -6.81 -0.58 -7.71
CA VAL A 81 -7.10 -0.93 -9.10
C VAL A 81 -8.36 -0.21 -9.54
N ILE A 82 -8.25 0.58 -10.60
CA ILE A 82 -9.39 1.33 -11.17
C ILE A 82 -9.88 0.75 -12.50
N SER A 83 -9.02 0.00 -13.20
CA SER A 83 -9.37 -0.71 -14.43
C SER A 83 -8.39 -1.88 -14.64
N GLU A 84 -8.84 -2.93 -15.33
CA GLU A 84 -8.04 -4.09 -15.69
C GLU A 84 -8.10 -4.32 -17.21
N ASP A 85 -6.97 -4.72 -17.78
CA ASP A 85 -6.88 -5.29 -19.12
C ASP A 85 -6.41 -6.75 -18.98
N PRO A 86 -7.34 -7.72 -18.90
CA PRO A 86 -7.00 -9.12 -18.68
C PRO A 86 -6.26 -9.75 -19.86
N ALA A 87 -6.44 -9.23 -21.08
CA ALA A 87 -5.80 -9.76 -22.27
C ALA A 87 -4.30 -9.49 -22.26
N ARG A 88 -3.89 -8.31 -21.77
CA ARG A 88 -2.48 -7.94 -21.59
C ARG A 88 -1.93 -8.26 -20.21
N GLY A 89 -2.79 -8.57 -19.24
CA GLY A 89 -2.41 -8.86 -17.87
C GLY A 89 -1.92 -7.62 -17.11
N ILE A 90 -2.41 -6.44 -17.50
CA ILE A 90 -2.05 -5.16 -16.89
C ILE A 90 -3.27 -4.54 -16.19
N SER A 91 -3.00 -3.71 -15.20
CA SER A 91 -4.00 -2.96 -14.44
C SER A 91 -3.65 -1.49 -14.46
N GLN A 92 -4.68 -0.66 -14.53
CA GLN A 92 -4.57 0.74 -14.20
C GLN A 92 -4.83 0.92 -12.70
N ILE A 93 -3.91 1.61 -12.03
CA ILE A 93 -3.91 1.80 -10.59
C ILE A 93 -3.87 3.28 -10.22
N GLN A 94 -4.39 3.55 -9.04
CA GLN A 94 -4.24 4.81 -8.33
C GLN A 94 -3.35 4.55 -7.10
N LEU A 95 -2.21 5.25 -7.02
CA LEU A 95 -1.37 5.30 -5.82
C LEU A 95 -1.76 6.52 -4.97
N GLY A 96 -1.59 6.45 -3.66
CA GLY A 96 -2.06 7.48 -2.72
C GLY A 96 -1.47 8.87 -2.99
N SER A 97 -0.16 8.96 -3.23
CA SER A 97 0.55 10.23 -3.41
C SER A 97 0.71 10.67 -4.88
N VAL A 98 0.35 9.84 -5.84
CA VAL A 98 0.47 10.15 -7.28
C VAL A 98 -0.89 10.59 -7.81
N THR A 99 -1.00 11.78 -8.38
CA THR A 99 -2.31 12.34 -8.80
C THR A 99 -2.84 11.78 -10.12
N ILE A 100 -1.97 11.16 -10.92
CA ILE A 100 -2.33 10.53 -12.19
C ILE A 100 -2.48 9.01 -12.01
N PRO A 101 -3.45 8.37 -12.69
CA PRO A 101 -3.48 6.93 -12.78
C PRO A 101 -2.25 6.40 -13.53
N LEU A 102 -1.75 5.25 -13.08
CA LEU A 102 -0.59 4.58 -13.67
C LEU A 102 -0.98 3.18 -14.14
N TRP A 103 -0.26 2.64 -15.10
CA TRP A 103 -0.36 1.26 -15.54
C TRP A 103 0.73 0.42 -14.89
N THR A 104 0.41 -0.83 -14.54
CA THR A 104 1.37 -1.84 -14.10
C THR A 104 0.89 -3.25 -14.46
N TYR A 105 1.74 -4.27 -14.36
CA TYR A 105 1.26 -5.64 -14.50
C TYR A 105 0.43 -6.08 -13.30
N SER A 106 -0.71 -6.73 -13.54
CA SER A 106 -1.61 -7.22 -12.50
C SER A 106 -0.93 -8.23 -11.56
N ARG A 107 0.10 -8.95 -12.03
CA ARG A 107 0.89 -9.88 -11.22
C ARG A 107 1.75 -9.20 -10.14
N PHE A 108 1.97 -7.89 -10.26
CA PHE A 108 2.66 -7.09 -9.24
C PHE A 108 1.71 -6.58 -8.15
N LEU A 109 0.44 -6.96 -8.21
CA LEU A 109 -0.61 -6.54 -7.29
C LEU A 109 -1.21 -7.75 -6.57
N SER A 110 -0.94 -7.84 -5.28
CA SER A 110 -1.42 -8.91 -4.41
C SER A 110 -2.81 -8.61 -3.85
N LYS A 111 -3.66 -9.63 -3.80
CA LYS A 111 -4.92 -9.62 -3.03
C LYS A 111 -4.71 -9.96 -1.55
N THR A 112 -3.55 -10.49 -1.20
CA THR A 112 -3.16 -10.73 0.18
C THR A 112 -2.36 -9.54 0.69
N PRO A 113 -2.59 -9.07 1.93
CA PRO A 113 -1.78 -8.03 2.52
C PRO A 113 -0.29 -8.35 2.50
N ILE A 114 0.52 -7.37 2.16
CA ILE A 114 1.98 -7.44 2.20
C ILE A 114 2.46 -6.33 3.12
N ALA A 115 3.32 -6.68 4.08
CA ALA A 115 3.94 -5.69 4.95
C ALA A 115 5.06 -4.96 4.18
N ASP A 116 5.21 -3.68 4.45
CA ASP A 116 6.31 -2.87 3.96
C ASP A 116 7.65 -3.25 4.63
N THR A 117 8.71 -2.49 4.32
CA THR A 117 10.05 -2.72 4.89
C THR A 117 10.10 -2.53 6.42
N TYR A 118 9.12 -1.84 7.00
CA TYR A 118 9.01 -1.61 8.44
C TYR A 118 8.08 -2.62 9.13
N GLY A 119 7.53 -3.59 8.39
CA GLY A 119 6.61 -4.59 8.92
C GLY A 119 5.17 -4.06 9.07
N VAL A 120 4.85 -2.90 8.50
CA VAL A 120 3.53 -2.29 8.55
C VAL A 120 2.73 -2.72 7.32
N ILE A 121 1.49 -3.14 7.53
CA ILE A 121 0.55 -3.38 6.43
C ILE A 121 -0.18 -2.07 6.15
N GLU A 122 0.10 -1.48 4.99
CA GLU A 122 -0.60 -0.27 4.59
C GLU A 122 -2.10 -0.52 4.37
N THR A 123 -2.91 0.44 4.78
CA THR A 123 -4.34 0.55 4.48
C THR A 123 -4.60 1.88 3.76
N PRO A 124 -5.78 2.10 3.16
CA PRO A 124 -6.08 3.38 2.50
C PRO A 124 -5.96 4.59 3.44
N GLU A 125 -6.18 4.40 4.74
CA GLU A 125 -6.07 5.45 5.76
C GLU A 125 -4.62 5.77 6.15
N THR A 126 -3.71 4.80 5.99
CA THR A 126 -2.28 4.96 6.30
C THR A 126 -1.42 5.17 5.06
N ALA A 127 -1.99 5.02 3.87
CA ALA A 127 -1.33 5.32 2.61
C ALA A 127 -0.88 6.78 2.65
N ASP A 128 0.43 6.99 2.70
CA ASP A 128 1.07 8.26 3.00
C ASP A 128 0.46 9.41 2.17
N PRO A 129 -0.14 10.45 2.78
CA PRO A 129 -0.13 11.77 2.17
C PRO A 129 1.33 12.21 2.16
N ALA A 130 1.83 12.74 1.03
CA ALA A 130 3.21 13.16 0.80
C ALA A 130 3.99 13.60 2.06
N PRO A 131 5.29 13.28 2.19
CA PRO A 131 6.05 13.47 3.42
C PRO A 131 5.87 14.89 3.94
N ALA A 132 5.44 15.01 5.21
CA ALA A 132 5.43 16.27 5.90
C ALA A 132 6.79 16.93 5.70
N THR A 133 6.80 18.10 5.07
CA THR A 133 7.98 18.96 4.93
C THR A 133 8.67 19.01 6.29
N GLN A 134 9.89 18.46 6.37
CA GLN A 134 10.70 18.60 7.55
C GLN A 134 10.77 20.10 7.87
N SER A 135 10.24 20.47 9.05
CA SER A 135 10.40 21.81 9.58
C SER A 135 11.90 22.10 9.61
N PRO A 136 12.39 23.22 9.04
CA PRO A 136 13.81 23.51 9.09
C PRO A 136 14.23 23.60 10.56
N SER A 137 15.20 22.78 10.94
CA SER A 137 15.86 22.90 12.24
C SER A 137 16.25 24.36 12.46
N PRO A 138 16.02 24.93 13.65
CA PRO A 138 16.51 26.26 13.95
C PRO A 138 18.04 26.22 13.94
N SER A 139 18.63 26.98 13.03
CA SER A 139 20.05 27.32 13.04
C SER A 139 20.36 28.08 14.34
N ASN A 140 21.53 27.78 14.93
CA ASN A 140 22.11 28.40 16.13
C ASN A 140 21.92 29.91 16.26
#